data_AF-A0A2A8BYK7-F1
#
_entry.id   AF-A0A2A8BYK7-F1
#
_cell.length_a   1.000
_cell.length_b   1.000
_cell.length_c   1.000
_cell.angle_alpha   90.00
_cell.angle_beta   90.00
_cell.angle_gamma   90.00
#
_symmetry.space_group_name_H-M   'P 1'
#
loop_
_entity.id
_entity.type
_entity.pdbx_description
1 polymer ?
#
loop_
_entity_poly.entity_id
_entity_poly.type
_entity_poly.pdbx_seq_one_letter_code
_entity_poly.pdbx_strand_id
1 'polypeptide(L)'
;MSEKMFSISFDTELNQATNAVDNSVYLRVYSSMFTSGLVANMGIHNFATLLVIASYMNEKGECYPTQVQLAERLGVHRNSVNKYVNNLLDIRVNGKPVITREIVNQGRGRVSSYYKIQPLSQIAIFDGEVAEIAKVEQEEAPEKPEPIAKVKPNAILAMFCEKYQETYDVRYNPAYGRDNKQLKKLTETYNDEQIRKIIDIGIGEYDKRWKSAKFPRPSVGAISTWVANHVMEIADQYEEQDKKFEEAQAKQAETDAALTNKLDKLASL
;
A
#
# COMPACT_ATOMS: atom_id res chain seq x y z
N MET A 1 -34.84 -6.27 2.98
CA MET A 1 -34.29 -6.64 1.65
C MET A 1 -32.98 -5.88 1.47
N SER A 2 -31.86 -6.56 1.19
CA SER A 2 -30.60 -5.87 0.89
C SER A 2 -30.78 -5.07 -0.40
N GLU A 3 -30.76 -3.74 -0.31
CA GLU A 3 -30.77 -2.90 -1.50
C GLU A 3 -29.45 -3.10 -2.25
N LYS A 4 -29.54 -3.63 -3.48
CA LYS A 4 -28.39 -3.75 -4.37
C LYS A 4 -28.02 -2.35 -4.82
N MET A 5 -26.75 -1.96 -4.69
CA MET A 5 -26.23 -0.65 -5.12
C MET A 5 -25.39 -0.74 -6.38
N PHE A 6 -24.60 -1.81 -6.49
CA PHE A 6 -23.73 -2.08 -7.61
C PHE A 6 -23.53 -3.57 -7.75
N SER A 7 -23.52 -4.09 -8.98
CA SER A 7 -23.22 -5.48 -9.25
C SER A 7 -22.55 -5.65 -10.61
N ILE A 8 -21.82 -6.75 -10.74
CA ILE A 8 -21.08 -7.10 -11.96
C ILE A 8 -21.56 -8.49 -12.37
N SER A 9 -21.88 -8.68 -13.64
CA SER A 9 -22.26 -9.99 -14.17
C SER A 9 -21.42 -10.35 -15.38
N PHE A 10 -20.97 -11.58 -15.40
CA PHE A 10 -20.27 -12.22 -16.50
C PHE A 10 -21.27 -13.08 -17.26
N ASP A 11 -21.28 -12.94 -18.59
CA ASP A 11 -22.12 -13.71 -19.48
C ASP A 11 -21.24 -14.35 -20.55
N THR A 12 -21.43 -15.64 -20.78
CA THR A 12 -20.66 -16.41 -21.74
C THR A 12 -21.64 -17.09 -22.69
N GLU A 13 -21.63 -16.64 -23.93
CA GLU A 13 -22.51 -17.14 -24.98
C GLU A 13 -21.72 -17.93 -26.01
N LEU A 14 -22.13 -19.17 -26.30
CA LEU A 14 -21.61 -19.93 -27.43
C LEU A 14 -22.46 -19.61 -28.67
N ASN A 15 -21.87 -18.93 -29.63
CA ASN A 15 -22.51 -18.69 -30.92
C ASN A 15 -22.55 -19.99 -31.72
N GLN A 16 -23.69 -20.68 -31.71
CA GLN A 16 -23.90 -21.96 -32.39
C GLN A 16 -23.66 -21.93 -33.91
N ALA A 17 -23.71 -20.76 -34.54
CA ALA A 17 -23.47 -20.62 -35.98
C ALA A 17 -21.98 -20.54 -36.33
N THR A 18 -21.15 -20.00 -35.43
CA THR A 18 -19.72 -19.77 -35.67
C THR A 18 -18.80 -20.57 -34.76
N ASN A 19 -19.36 -21.24 -33.75
CA ASN A 19 -18.65 -21.82 -32.60
C ASN A 19 -17.77 -20.81 -31.84
N ALA A 20 -17.97 -19.50 -32.04
CA ALA A 20 -17.29 -18.47 -31.26
C ALA A 20 -17.89 -18.42 -29.85
N VAL A 21 -17.02 -18.26 -28.85
CA VAL A 21 -17.44 -18.01 -27.46
C VAL A 21 -17.30 -16.52 -27.19
N ASP A 22 -18.42 -15.86 -26.97
CA ASP A 22 -18.50 -14.45 -26.67
C ASP A 22 -18.62 -14.24 -25.16
N ASN A 23 -17.67 -13.51 -24.57
CA ASN A 23 -17.67 -13.15 -23.16
C ASN A 23 -18.05 -11.68 -22.99
N SER A 24 -19.13 -11.42 -22.27
CA SER A 24 -19.62 -10.07 -21.97
C SER A 24 -19.59 -9.79 -20.47
N VAL A 25 -19.11 -8.60 -20.10
CA VAL A 25 -19.11 -8.11 -18.72
C VAL A 25 -20.06 -6.93 -18.61
N TYR A 26 -21.05 -7.05 -17.73
CA TYR A 26 -22.03 -5.99 -17.48
C TYR A 26 -21.83 -5.38 -16.09
N LEU A 27 -21.72 -4.05 -16.05
CA LEU A 27 -21.75 -3.27 -14.81
C LEU A 27 -23.17 -2.77 -14.59
N ARG A 28 -23.82 -3.20 -13.52
CA ARG A 28 -25.17 -2.75 -13.14
C ARG A 28 -25.07 -1.77 -11.98
N VAL A 29 -25.42 -0.51 -12.27
CA VAL A 29 -25.53 0.56 -11.28
C VAL A 29 -27.01 0.72 -10.93
N TYR A 30 -27.35 0.59 -9.66
CA TYR A 30 -28.72 0.73 -9.18
C TYR A 30 -29.00 2.16 -8.72
N SER A 31 -30.26 2.60 -8.82
CA SER A 31 -30.69 3.94 -8.39
C SER A 31 -30.37 4.22 -6.92
N SER A 32 -30.43 3.20 -6.07
CA SER A 32 -30.04 3.22 -4.65
C SER A 32 -28.63 3.77 -4.41
N MET A 33 -27.69 3.60 -5.35
CA MET A 33 -26.34 4.13 -5.25
C MET A 33 -26.31 5.67 -5.30
N PHE A 34 -27.26 6.27 -6.02
CA PHE A 34 -27.42 7.72 -6.11
C PHE A 34 -28.27 8.26 -4.97
N THR A 35 -29.39 7.62 -4.66
CA THR A 35 -30.34 8.09 -3.62
C THR A 35 -29.76 7.98 -2.21
N SER A 36 -28.84 7.04 -1.96
CA SER A 36 -28.11 6.95 -0.69
C SER A 36 -27.10 8.09 -0.44
N GLY A 37 -26.87 8.96 -1.43
CA GLY A 37 -25.85 10.01 -1.34
C GLY A 37 -24.41 9.49 -1.48
N LEU A 38 -24.21 8.18 -1.72
CA LEU A 38 -22.89 7.59 -1.88
C LEU A 38 -22.12 8.20 -3.06
N VAL A 39 -22.77 8.34 -4.21
CA VAL A 39 -22.15 8.98 -5.39
C VAL A 39 -21.82 10.44 -5.12
N ALA A 40 -22.65 11.15 -4.34
CA ALA A 40 -22.40 12.55 -3.99
C ALA A 40 -21.18 12.69 -3.07
N ASN A 41 -21.04 11.80 -2.08
CA ASN A 41 -19.89 11.75 -1.18
C ASN A 41 -18.60 11.35 -1.94
N MET A 42 -18.70 10.33 -2.81
CA MET A 42 -17.59 9.86 -3.62
C MET A 42 -17.14 10.90 -4.66
N GLY A 43 -18.07 11.64 -5.25
CA GLY A 43 -17.81 12.56 -6.34
C GLY A 43 -17.66 11.87 -7.69
N ILE A 44 -17.95 12.62 -8.76
CA ILE A 44 -18.08 12.10 -10.14
C ILE A 44 -16.80 11.39 -10.62
N HIS A 45 -15.63 11.97 -10.35
CA HIS A 45 -14.34 11.39 -10.78
C HIS A 45 -14.06 10.04 -10.13
N ASN A 46 -14.32 9.91 -8.83
CA ASN A 46 -14.08 8.65 -8.11
C ASN A 46 -15.13 7.61 -8.49
N PHE A 47 -16.38 8.01 -8.73
CA PHE A 47 -17.42 7.14 -9.24
C PHE A 47 -17.07 6.58 -10.63
N ALA A 48 -16.67 7.44 -11.56
CA ALA A 48 -16.21 7.01 -12.88
C ALA A 48 -14.98 6.09 -12.76
N THR A 49 -14.04 6.41 -11.87
CA THR A 49 -12.85 5.58 -11.62
C THR A 49 -13.22 4.19 -11.09
N LEU A 50 -14.21 4.10 -10.20
CA LEU A 50 -14.73 2.82 -9.71
C LEU A 50 -15.31 1.98 -10.84
N LEU A 51 -16.13 2.56 -11.71
CA LEU A 51 -16.71 1.87 -12.86
C LEU A 51 -15.64 1.39 -13.85
N VAL A 52 -14.65 2.23 -14.14
CA VAL A 52 -13.55 1.86 -15.02
C VAL A 52 -12.73 0.72 -14.41
N ILE A 53 -12.38 0.76 -13.12
CA ILE A 53 -11.67 -0.34 -12.48
C ILE A 53 -12.52 -1.63 -12.51
N ALA A 54 -13.81 -1.53 -12.21
CA ALA A 54 -14.75 -2.65 -12.25
C ALA A 54 -14.84 -3.32 -13.62
N SER A 55 -14.65 -2.56 -14.71
CA SER A 55 -14.63 -3.11 -16.08
C SER A 55 -13.43 -4.01 -16.38
N TYR A 56 -12.44 -4.09 -15.49
CA TYR A 56 -11.31 -5.01 -15.56
C TYR A 56 -11.41 -6.18 -14.56
N MET A 57 -12.59 -6.37 -13.96
CA MET A 57 -12.82 -7.42 -12.99
C MET A 57 -12.85 -8.79 -13.68
N ASN A 58 -12.19 -9.79 -13.09
CA ASN A 58 -12.33 -11.20 -13.46
C ASN A 58 -13.41 -11.91 -12.62
N GLU A 59 -13.64 -13.19 -12.90
CA GLU A 59 -14.58 -14.05 -12.18
C GLU A 59 -14.31 -14.15 -10.67
N LYS A 60 -13.07 -13.92 -10.23
CA LYS A 60 -12.66 -13.93 -8.81
C LYS A 60 -12.91 -12.59 -8.10
N GLY A 61 -13.38 -11.57 -8.80
CA GLY A 61 -13.58 -10.23 -8.26
C GLY A 61 -12.32 -9.36 -8.22
N GLU A 62 -11.24 -9.80 -8.88
CA GLU A 62 -9.95 -9.10 -8.94
C GLU A 62 -9.89 -8.23 -10.19
N CYS A 63 -9.42 -7.00 -10.05
CA CYS A 63 -9.27 -6.06 -11.15
C CYS A 63 -7.79 -5.73 -11.36
N TYR A 64 -7.29 -5.83 -12.58
CA TYR A 64 -5.87 -5.66 -12.91
C TYR A 64 -5.59 -4.61 -14.01
N PRO A 65 -6.18 -3.39 -13.95
CA PRO A 65 -5.86 -2.35 -14.91
C PRO A 65 -4.49 -1.73 -14.66
N THR A 66 -3.77 -1.46 -15.75
CA THR A 66 -2.58 -0.59 -15.73
C THR A 66 -2.99 0.88 -15.62
N GLN A 67 -2.08 1.75 -15.16
CA GLN A 67 -2.34 3.20 -15.12
C GLN A 67 -2.62 3.80 -16.51
N VAL A 68 -2.00 3.24 -17.56
CA VAL A 68 -2.21 3.70 -18.95
C VAL A 68 -3.63 3.35 -19.39
N GLN A 69 -4.07 2.12 -19.13
CA GLN A 69 -5.43 1.66 -19.40
C GLN A 69 -6.49 2.50 -18.65
N LEU A 70 -6.24 2.82 -17.38
CA LEU A 70 -7.11 3.70 -16.62
C LEU A 70 -7.17 5.11 -17.22
N ALA A 71 -6.03 5.68 -17.60
CA ALA A 71 -5.95 7.02 -18.19
C ALA A 71 -6.75 7.10 -19.51
N GLU A 72 -6.57 6.10 -20.38
CA GLU A 72 -7.24 6.00 -21.66
C GLU A 72 -8.76 5.87 -21.48
N ARG A 73 -9.24 4.93 -20.65
CA ARG A 73 -10.67 4.73 -20.43
C ARG A 73 -11.36 5.88 -19.69
N LEU A 74 -10.64 6.57 -18.80
CA LEU A 74 -11.17 7.75 -18.11
C LEU A 74 -11.09 9.02 -18.96
N GLY A 75 -10.35 9.01 -20.07
CA GLY A 75 -10.12 10.20 -20.91
C GLY A 75 -9.32 11.28 -20.19
N VAL A 76 -8.36 10.90 -19.35
CA VAL A 76 -7.57 11.84 -18.52
C VAL A 76 -6.08 11.58 -18.63
N HIS A 77 -5.27 12.58 -18.24
CA HIS A 77 -3.82 12.41 -18.17
C HIS A 77 -3.43 11.38 -17.09
N ARG A 78 -2.36 10.60 -17.34
CA ARG A 78 -1.87 9.55 -16.42
C ARG A 78 -1.61 10.05 -15.00
N ASN A 79 -1.16 11.30 -14.84
CA ASN A 79 -0.93 11.91 -13.53
C ASN A 79 -2.23 12.05 -12.71
N SER A 80 -3.36 12.28 -13.38
CA SER A 80 -4.68 12.40 -12.73
C SER A 80 -5.19 11.06 -12.22
N VAL A 81 -4.85 9.96 -12.90
CA VAL A 81 -5.24 8.60 -12.50
C VAL A 81 -4.78 8.30 -11.07
N ASN A 82 -3.53 8.58 -10.74
CA ASN A 82 -3.02 8.33 -9.38
C ASN A 82 -3.80 9.12 -8.33
N LYS A 83 -4.16 10.37 -8.62
CA LYS A 83 -4.99 11.18 -7.73
C LYS A 83 -6.36 10.55 -7.54
N TYR A 84 -7.04 10.14 -8.60
CA TYR A 84 -8.38 9.56 -8.52
C TYR A 84 -8.38 8.19 -7.84
N VAL A 85 -7.37 7.35 -8.14
CA VAL A 85 -7.20 6.05 -7.48
C VAL A 85 -6.95 6.23 -5.98
N ASN A 86 -6.05 7.13 -5.58
CA ASN A 86 -5.77 7.36 -4.16
C ASN A 86 -6.99 7.94 -3.44
N ASN A 87 -7.69 8.90 -4.05
CA ASN A 87 -8.94 9.41 -3.50
C ASN A 87 -9.99 8.29 -3.32
N LEU A 88 -10.14 7.41 -4.31
CA LEU A 88 -11.07 6.28 -4.24
C LEU A 88 -10.67 5.28 -3.14
N LEU A 89 -9.36 5.04 -2.96
CA LEU A 89 -8.82 4.21 -1.88
C LEU A 89 -9.02 4.80 -0.48
N ASP A 90 -9.25 6.12 -0.38
CA ASP A 90 -9.54 6.80 0.88
C ASP A 90 -11.04 6.82 1.23
N ILE A 91 -11.92 6.54 0.26
CA ILE A 91 -13.36 6.54 0.51
C ILE A 91 -13.72 5.38 1.44
N ARG A 92 -14.42 5.74 2.52
CA ARG A 92 -14.97 4.81 3.49
C ARG A 92 -16.47 4.96 3.53
N VAL A 93 -17.17 3.86 3.66
CA VAL A 93 -18.58 3.85 3.99
C VAL A 93 -18.80 2.92 5.16
N ASN A 94 -19.45 3.43 6.21
CA ASN A 94 -19.58 2.72 7.50
C ASN A 94 -18.21 2.26 8.05
N GLY A 95 -17.17 3.08 7.86
CA GLY A 95 -15.80 2.78 8.27
C GLY A 95 -15.05 1.75 7.40
N LYS A 96 -15.71 1.15 6.40
CA LYS A 96 -15.12 0.13 5.51
C LYS A 96 -14.68 0.72 4.17
N PRO A 97 -13.55 0.29 3.59
CA PRO A 97 -13.10 0.75 2.28
C PRO A 97 -14.03 0.27 1.16
N VAL A 98 -14.27 1.12 0.17
CA VAL A 98 -15.01 0.76 -1.06
C VAL A 98 -14.15 -0.11 -1.98
N ILE A 99 -12.85 0.18 -2.04
CA ILE A 99 -11.87 -0.55 -2.84
C ILE A 99 -10.57 -0.70 -2.04
N THR A 100 -9.87 -1.80 -2.27
CA THR A 100 -8.52 -2.03 -1.76
C THR A 100 -7.55 -2.26 -2.91
N ARG A 101 -6.28 -1.90 -2.72
CA ARG A 101 -5.21 -2.10 -3.70
C ARG A 101 -4.07 -2.90 -3.08
N GLU A 102 -3.62 -3.92 -3.80
CA GLU A 102 -2.39 -4.65 -3.53
C GLU A 102 -1.37 -4.34 -4.63
N ILE A 103 -0.11 -4.18 -4.23
CA ILE A 103 0.98 -3.85 -5.14
C ILE A 103 1.88 -5.07 -5.22
N VAL A 104 1.96 -5.67 -6.42
CA VAL A 104 2.79 -6.87 -6.64
C VAL A 104 3.99 -6.48 -7.49
N ASN A 105 5.18 -6.76 -6.97
CA ASN A 105 6.43 -6.55 -7.68
C ASN A 105 6.71 -7.79 -8.55
N GLN A 106 6.68 -7.61 -9.88
CA GLN A 106 6.93 -8.69 -10.84
C GLN A 106 8.44 -8.82 -11.17
N GLY A 107 9.31 -8.16 -10.42
CA GLY A 107 10.74 -8.07 -10.69
C GLY A 107 11.08 -7.07 -11.80
N ARG A 108 12.38 -6.76 -11.94
CA ARG A 108 12.90 -5.78 -12.94
C ARG A 108 12.26 -4.38 -12.84
N GLY A 109 11.82 -3.97 -11.65
CA GLY A 109 11.18 -2.67 -11.42
C GLY A 109 9.77 -2.53 -12.02
N ARG A 110 9.15 -3.64 -12.44
CA ARG A 110 7.77 -3.65 -12.92
C ARG A 110 6.83 -3.92 -11.76
N VAL A 111 5.97 -2.93 -11.50
CA VAL A 111 5.00 -2.96 -10.42
C VAL A 111 3.60 -3.03 -11.01
N SER A 112 2.83 -4.02 -10.57
CA SER A 112 1.44 -4.22 -10.96
C SER A 112 0.51 -3.90 -9.79
N SER A 113 -0.62 -3.25 -10.06
CA SER A 113 -1.64 -2.96 -9.05
C SER A 113 -2.83 -3.89 -9.26
N TYR A 114 -3.19 -4.61 -8.21
CA TYR A 114 -4.38 -5.44 -8.13
C TYR A 114 -5.40 -4.74 -7.25
N TYR A 115 -6.62 -4.61 -7.74
CA TYR A 115 -7.69 -3.95 -7.02
C TYR A 115 -8.80 -4.94 -6.70
N LYS A 116 -9.39 -4.79 -5.51
CA LYS A 116 -10.54 -5.57 -5.07
C LYS A 116 -11.65 -4.61 -4.65
N ILE A 117 -12.78 -4.71 -5.34
CA ILE A 117 -13.98 -3.92 -5.01
C ILE A 117 -14.70 -4.66 -3.88
N GLN A 118 -14.94 -3.96 -2.78
CA GLN A 118 -15.58 -4.53 -1.61
C GLN A 118 -17.12 -4.57 -1.81
N PRO A 119 -17.83 -5.55 -1.22
CA PRO A 119 -19.28 -5.65 -1.35
C PRO A 119 -19.99 -4.37 -0.91
N LEU A 120 -20.48 -3.59 -1.89
CA LEU A 120 -21.24 -2.36 -1.64
C LEU A 120 -22.64 -2.65 -1.07
N SER A 121 -23.10 -3.90 -1.07
CA SER A 121 -24.34 -4.30 -0.37
C SER A 121 -24.24 -4.13 1.16
N GLN A 122 -23.03 -4.05 1.73
CA GLN A 122 -22.83 -3.70 3.16
C GLN A 122 -22.93 -2.18 3.43
N ILE A 123 -23.11 -1.38 2.39
CA ILE A 123 -23.16 0.09 2.42
C ILE A 123 -24.61 0.60 2.48
N ALA A 124 -25.58 -0.26 2.18
CA ALA A 124 -27.01 0.08 2.17
C ALA A 124 -27.70 0.07 3.56
N ILE A 125 -26.95 -0.04 4.67
CA ILE A 125 -27.53 0.07 6.02
C ILE A 125 -27.58 1.55 6.40
N PHE A 126 -28.44 2.31 5.72
CA PHE A 126 -28.83 3.65 6.18
C PHE A 126 -30.06 3.63 7.11
N ASP A 127 -30.59 2.45 7.43
CA ASP A 127 -31.48 2.24 8.57
C ASP A 127 -31.30 0.82 9.12
N GLY A 128 -31.16 0.72 10.44
CA GLY A 128 -30.61 -0.43 11.16
C GLY A 128 -31.34 -1.76 10.94
N GLU A 129 -30.56 -2.81 10.72
CA GLU A 129 -30.52 -4.06 11.51
C GLU A 129 -29.52 -5.02 10.86
N VAL A 130 -28.75 -5.72 11.69
CA VAL A 130 -27.64 -6.57 11.28
C VAL A 130 -28.18 -7.95 10.89
N ALA A 131 -27.85 -8.42 9.67
CA ALA A 131 -27.92 -9.85 9.38
C ALA A 131 -26.61 -10.51 9.83
N GLU A 132 -26.72 -11.46 10.76
CA GLU A 132 -25.61 -12.29 11.23
C GLU A 132 -24.99 -13.05 10.06
N ILE A 133 -23.67 -12.88 9.92
CA ILE A 133 -22.87 -13.62 8.95
C ILE A 133 -22.51 -14.97 9.59
N ALA A 134 -22.88 -16.05 8.92
CA ALA A 134 -22.41 -17.39 9.24
C ALA A 134 -20.88 -17.37 9.41
N LYS A 135 -20.42 -17.85 10.57
CA LYS A 135 -19.00 -17.98 10.92
C LYS A 135 -18.26 -18.69 9.78
N VAL A 136 -17.46 -17.93 9.04
CA VAL A 136 -16.29 -18.49 8.37
C VAL A 136 -15.24 -18.62 9.45
N GLU A 137 -14.75 -19.84 9.63
CA GLU A 137 -13.67 -20.17 10.56
C GLU A 137 -12.52 -19.19 10.34
N GLN A 138 -12.15 -18.56 11.45
CA GLN A 138 -11.03 -17.65 11.53
C GLN A 138 -9.77 -18.47 11.28
N GLU A 139 -9.18 -18.36 10.10
CA GLU A 139 -7.72 -18.45 10.03
C GLU A 139 -7.19 -17.26 10.84
N GLU A 140 -6.44 -17.61 11.88
CA GLU A 140 -5.90 -16.70 12.88
C GLU A 140 -5.20 -15.53 12.18
N ALA A 141 -5.74 -14.33 12.43
CA ALA A 141 -5.01 -13.10 12.18
C ALA A 141 -3.67 -13.19 12.92
N PRO A 142 -2.54 -12.83 12.29
CA PRO A 142 -1.30 -12.70 13.04
C PRO A 142 -1.53 -11.68 14.15
N GLU A 143 -1.26 -12.12 15.38
CA GLU A 143 -1.35 -11.31 16.60
C GLU A 143 -0.72 -9.94 16.37
N LYS A 144 -1.43 -8.90 16.79
CA LYS A 144 -0.89 -7.55 16.88
C LYS A 144 0.35 -7.61 17.79
N PRO A 145 1.55 -7.24 17.34
CA PRO A 145 2.67 -7.12 18.26
C PRO A 145 2.32 -6.04 19.29
N GLU A 146 2.54 -6.35 20.56
CA GLU A 146 2.37 -5.41 21.68
C GLU A 146 3.18 -4.12 21.44
N PRO A 147 2.77 -2.95 21.97
CA PRO A 147 3.52 -1.72 21.81
C PRO A 147 4.87 -1.81 22.55
N ILE A 148 5.97 -1.97 21.82
CA ILE A 148 7.31 -2.22 22.39
C ILE A 148 8.04 -0.91 22.79
N ALA A 149 7.63 0.26 22.30
CA ALA A 149 8.37 1.51 22.54
C ALA A 149 8.15 2.09 23.95
N LYS A 150 9.21 2.13 24.78
CA LYS A 150 9.18 2.78 26.11
C LYS A 150 9.47 4.28 26.05
N VAL A 151 9.88 4.79 24.89
CA VAL A 151 10.39 6.16 24.76
C VAL A 151 9.22 7.15 24.62
N LYS A 152 9.22 8.17 25.49
CA LYS A 152 8.19 9.21 25.48
C LYS A 152 8.28 10.04 24.17
N PRO A 153 7.14 10.49 23.61
CA PRO A 153 7.12 11.34 22.40
C PRO A 153 8.06 12.56 22.45
N ASN A 154 8.24 13.16 23.63
CA ASN A 154 9.16 14.29 23.82
C ASN A 154 10.63 13.92 23.57
N ALA A 155 11.05 12.70 23.90
CA ALA A 155 12.41 12.24 23.65
C ALA A 155 12.62 11.93 22.16
N ILE A 156 11.59 11.45 21.47
CA ILE A 156 11.62 11.25 20.02
C ILE A 156 11.69 12.58 19.27
N LEU A 157 10.95 13.59 19.76
CA LEU A 157 11.02 14.94 19.23
C LEU A 157 12.42 15.55 19.39
N ALA A 158 13.07 15.31 20.53
CA ALA A 158 14.45 15.74 20.76
C ALA A 158 15.42 15.09 19.77
N MET A 159 15.33 13.76 19.57
CA MET A 159 16.14 13.04 18.58
C MET A 159 15.93 13.57 17.16
N PHE A 160 14.66 13.83 16.78
CA PHE A 160 14.35 14.44 15.49
C PHE A 160 15.00 15.82 15.34
N CYS A 161 14.90 16.68 16.36
CA CYS A 161 15.45 18.04 16.30
C CYS A 161 16.97 18.04 16.19
N GLU A 162 17.65 17.16 16.93
CA GLU A 162 19.11 17.00 16.90
C GLU A 162 19.57 16.55 15.51
N LYS A 163 18.97 15.49 14.98
CA LYS A 163 19.34 14.96 13.66
C LYS A 163 19.02 15.92 12.53
N TYR A 164 17.92 16.66 12.65
CA TYR A 164 17.54 17.69 11.70
C TYR A 164 18.55 18.85 11.70
N GLN A 165 19.01 19.28 12.87
CA GLN A 165 20.03 20.31 13.00
C GLN A 165 21.38 19.83 12.45
N GLU A 166 21.78 18.59 12.74
CA GLU A 166 23.01 17.98 12.18
C GLU A 166 22.98 17.96 10.64
N THR A 167 21.85 17.55 10.05
CA THR A 167 21.73 17.37 8.59
C THR A 167 21.62 18.70 7.84
N TYR A 168 20.91 19.68 8.40
CA TYR A 168 20.53 20.90 7.69
C TYR A 168 21.16 22.19 8.24
N ASP A 169 21.95 22.10 9.31
CA ASP A 169 22.54 23.22 10.05
C ASP A 169 21.49 24.30 10.45
N VAL A 170 20.25 23.87 10.67
CA VAL A 170 19.12 24.75 11.03
C VAL A 170 18.31 24.08 12.12
N ARG A 171 17.97 24.85 13.16
CA ARG A 171 17.09 24.35 14.24
C ARG A 171 15.67 24.12 13.73
N TYR A 172 15.13 22.94 14.01
CA TYR A 172 13.72 22.67 13.80
C TYR A 172 12.88 23.45 14.81
N ASN A 173 11.75 24.03 14.38
CA ASN A 173 10.80 24.72 15.25
C ASN A 173 9.58 23.82 15.51
N PRO A 174 9.56 23.04 16.61
CA PRO A 174 8.51 22.06 16.86
C PRO A 174 7.19 22.72 17.25
N ALA A 175 6.10 22.27 16.61
CA ALA A 175 4.75 22.57 17.00
C ALA A 175 4.29 21.53 18.04
N TYR A 176 4.77 21.66 19.29
CA TYR A 176 4.64 20.66 20.35
C TYR A 176 3.27 19.95 20.44
N GLY A 177 2.14 20.67 20.32
CA GLY A 177 0.81 20.06 20.37
C GLY A 177 0.49 19.16 19.17
N ARG A 178 0.88 19.56 17.96
CA ARG A 178 0.65 18.80 16.72
C ARG A 178 1.65 17.67 16.59
N ASP A 179 2.92 17.97 16.84
CA ASP A 179 4.04 17.05 16.59
C ASP A 179 4.03 15.91 17.61
N ASN A 180 3.75 16.18 18.89
CA ASN A 180 3.61 15.10 19.88
C ASN A 180 2.44 14.16 19.58
N LYS A 181 1.34 14.68 19.00
CA LYS A 181 0.20 13.84 18.58
C LYS A 181 0.59 12.90 17.43
N GLN A 182 1.47 13.34 16.54
CA GLN A 182 1.95 12.54 15.42
C GLN A 182 3.01 11.52 15.87
N LEU A 183 3.94 11.92 16.75
CA LEU A 183 4.93 11.02 17.34
C LEU A 183 4.30 9.95 18.22
N LYS A 184 3.17 10.25 18.88
CA LYS A 184 2.41 9.23 19.63
C LYS A 184 1.90 8.10 18.72
N LYS A 185 1.45 8.43 17.51
CA LYS A 185 1.06 7.40 16.52
C LYS A 185 2.25 6.57 16.06
N LEU A 186 3.43 7.19 15.95
CA LEU A 186 4.66 6.50 15.61
C LEU A 186 5.05 5.48 16.70
N THR A 187 4.95 5.85 17.99
CA THR A 187 5.20 4.93 19.12
C THR A 187 4.18 3.80 19.26
N GLU A 188 2.97 3.98 18.73
CA GLU A 188 1.95 2.93 18.69
C GLU A 188 2.22 1.90 17.57
N THR A 189 3.04 2.25 16.58
CA THR A 189 3.25 1.45 15.36
C THR A 189 4.64 0.81 15.29
N TYR A 190 5.66 1.46 15.86
CA TYR A 190 7.06 1.05 15.73
C TYR A 190 7.76 0.96 17.09
N ASN A 191 8.75 0.07 17.18
CA ASN A 191 9.58 -0.07 18.36
C ASN A 191 10.68 1.03 18.44
N ASP A 192 11.36 1.14 19.58
CA ASP A 192 12.35 2.20 19.82
C ASP A 192 13.50 2.22 18.80
N GLU A 193 13.95 1.05 18.33
CA GLU A 193 15.02 0.92 17.34
C GLU A 193 14.56 1.32 15.93
N GLN A 194 13.37 0.91 15.55
CA GLN A 194 12.73 1.30 14.29
C GLN A 194 12.49 2.80 14.25
N ILE A 195 12.06 3.41 15.35
CA ILE A 195 11.86 4.86 15.43
C ILE A 195 13.18 5.61 15.21
N ARG A 196 14.30 5.12 15.76
CA ARG A 196 15.62 5.69 15.48
C ARG A 196 16.01 5.55 14.02
N LYS A 197 15.88 4.36 13.43
CA LYS A 197 16.13 4.13 11.99
C LYS A 197 15.27 5.05 11.11
N ILE A 198 14.00 5.23 11.46
CA ILE A 198 13.05 6.13 10.78
C ILE A 198 13.54 7.58 10.81
N ILE A 199 14.04 8.05 11.96
CA ILE A 199 14.56 9.42 12.08
C ILE A 199 15.88 9.55 11.30
N ASP A 200 16.81 8.63 11.46
CA ASP A 200 18.14 8.71 10.83
C ASP A 200 18.06 8.66 9.30
N ILE A 201 17.41 7.64 8.74
CA ILE A 201 17.27 7.48 7.29
C ILE A 201 16.27 8.50 6.76
N GLY A 202 15.16 8.70 7.48
CA GLY A 202 14.09 9.61 7.07
C GLY A 202 14.52 11.06 6.98
N ILE A 203 15.49 11.51 7.78
CA ILE A 203 16.09 12.85 7.68
C ILE A 203 17.31 12.83 6.75
N GLY A 204 18.23 11.88 6.92
CA GLY A 204 19.49 11.84 6.17
C GLY A 204 19.31 11.62 4.67
N GLU A 205 18.31 10.85 4.25
CA GLU A 205 18.04 10.59 2.83
C GLU A 205 16.89 11.43 2.27
N TYR A 206 16.32 12.34 3.08
CA TYR A 206 15.14 13.10 2.68
C TYR A 206 15.34 13.90 1.40
N ASP A 207 16.48 14.58 1.31
CA ASP A 207 16.81 15.41 0.17
C ASP A 207 16.95 14.63 -1.14
N LYS A 208 17.34 13.35 -1.04
CA LYS A 208 17.54 12.48 -2.19
C LYS A 208 16.24 11.84 -2.67
N ARG A 209 15.36 11.45 -1.76
CA ARG A 209 14.21 10.60 -2.07
C ARG A 209 12.86 11.30 -2.05
N TRP A 210 12.71 12.29 -1.17
CA TRP A 210 11.39 12.78 -0.77
C TRP A 210 11.23 14.30 -0.90
N LYS A 211 12.33 15.02 -1.16
CA LYS A 211 12.31 16.44 -1.43
C LYS A 211 11.44 16.78 -2.63
N SER A 212 10.54 17.73 -2.43
CA SER A 212 9.68 18.27 -3.47
C SER A 212 9.51 19.78 -3.26
N ALA A 213 9.02 20.49 -4.28
CA ALA A 213 8.73 21.92 -4.17
C ALA A 213 7.74 22.24 -3.04
N LYS A 214 6.83 21.30 -2.72
CA LYS A 214 5.83 21.43 -1.66
C LYS A 214 6.38 21.06 -0.28
N PHE A 215 7.33 20.13 -0.22
CA PHE A 215 7.98 19.66 1.00
C PHE A 215 9.50 19.71 0.80
N PRO A 216 10.10 20.90 0.95
CA PRO A 216 11.53 21.08 0.69
C PRO A 216 12.40 20.48 1.80
N ARG A 217 11.83 20.19 2.97
CA ARG A 217 12.51 19.65 4.15
C ARG A 217 11.61 18.69 4.92
N PRO A 218 12.19 17.73 5.67
CA PRO A 218 11.41 16.80 6.46
C PRO A 218 10.66 17.53 7.58
N SER A 219 9.45 17.06 7.87
CA SER A 219 8.67 17.49 9.03
C SER A 219 8.33 16.28 9.88
N VAL A 220 8.09 16.49 11.18
CA VAL A 220 7.66 15.43 12.10
C VAL A 220 6.46 14.68 11.52
N GLY A 221 5.49 15.40 10.94
CA GLY A 221 4.33 14.76 10.32
C GLY A 221 4.64 13.89 9.10
N ALA A 222 5.60 14.28 8.26
CA ALA A 222 6.02 13.45 7.14
C ALA A 222 6.75 12.19 7.65
N ILE A 223 7.64 12.35 8.62
CA ILE A 223 8.40 11.26 9.24
C ILE A 223 7.49 10.29 10.00
N SER A 224 6.46 10.77 10.69
CA SER A 224 5.51 9.94 11.42
C SER A 224 4.43 9.27 10.57
N THR A 225 4.43 9.46 9.25
CA THR A 225 3.41 8.87 8.36
C THR A 225 4.06 8.12 7.20
N TRP A 226 4.12 8.74 6.03
CA TRP A 226 4.49 8.04 4.80
C TRP A 226 6.00 7.81 4.69
N VAL A 227 6.83 8.69 5.25
CA VAL A 227 8.29 8.48 5.26
C VAL A 227 8.65 7.29 6.15
N ALA A 228 8.03 7.13 7.33
CA ALA A 228 8.24 5.96 8.18
C ALA A 228 8.04 4.63 7.43
N ASN A 229 6.93 4.50 6.69
CA ASN A 229 6.65 3.29 5.91
C ASN A 229 7.72 3.02 4.86
N HIS A 230 8.16 4.05 4.13
CA HIS A 230 9.19 3.89 3.09
C HIS A 230 10.57 3.62 3.69
N VAL A 231 10.89 4.21 4.83
CA VAL A 231 12.16 3.95 5.52
C VAL A 231 12.23 2.51 5.99
N MET A 232 11.15 1.95 6.53
CA MET A 232 11.12 0.54 6.92
C MET A 232 11.30 -0.39 5.73
N GLU A 233 10.62 -0.13 4.62
CA GLU A 233 10.81 -0.91 3.38
C GLU A 233 12.26 -0.82 2.86
N ILE A 234 12.89 0.35 2.97
CA ILE A 234 14.29 0.54 2.59
C ILE A 234 15.23 -0.19 3.56
N ALA A 235 14.97 -0.16 4.86
CA ALA A 235 15.76 -0.87 5.87
C ALA A 235 15.69 -2.39 5.63
N ASP A 236 14.50 -2.92 5.34
CA ASP A 236 14.31 -4.33 5.01
C ASP A 236 15.06 -4.72 3.72
N GLN A 237 15.07 -3.84 2.71
CA GLN A 237 15.85 -4.05 1.48
C GLN A 237 17.37 -4.07 1.73
N TYR A 238 17.88 -3.23 2.63
CA TYR A 238 19.31 -3.23 3.00
C TYR A 238 19.67 -4.50 3.79
N GLU A 239 18.85 -4.91 4.76
CA GLU A 239 19.09 -6.14 5.54
C GLU A 239 19.02 -7.40 4.67
N GLU A 240 18.14 -7.45 3.66
CA GLU A 240 18.13 -8.53 2.68
C GLU A 240 19.35 -8.52 1.76
N GLN A 241 19.85 -7.35 1.37
CA GLN A 241 21.05 -7.24 0.55
C GLN A 241 22.29 -7.67 1.33
N ASP A 242 22.42 -7.26 2.58
CA ASP A 242 23.53 -7.65 3.45
C ASP A 242 23.53 -9.16 3.70
N LYS A 243 22.36 -9.78 3.97
CA LYS A 243 22.26 -11.24 4.07
C LYS A 243 22.65 -11.96 2.79
N LYS A 244 22.18 -11.49 1.63
CA LYS A 244 22.56 -12.08 0.33
C LYS A 244 24.05 -11.94 0.05
N PHE A 245 24.67 -10.85 0.50
CA PHE A 245 26.10 -10.63 0.37
C PHE A 245 26.91 -11.54 1.30
N GLU A 246 26.48 -11.72 2.55
CA GLU A 246 27.09 -12.67 3.49
C GLU A 246 26.96 -14.12 3.00
N GLU A 247 25.79 -14.53 2.50
CA GLU A 247 25.58 -15.85 1.91
C GLU A 247 26.44 -16.07 0.65
N ALA A 248 26.62 -15.03 -0.18
CA ALA A 248 27.49 -15.09 -1.34
C ALA A 248 28.97 -15.21 -0.93
N GLN A 249 29.41 -14.47 0.08
CA GLN A 249 30.77 -14.61 0.63
C GLN A 249 31.02 -15.98 1.24
N ALA A 250 30.05 -16.53 1.99
CA ALA A 250 30.15 -17.86 2.57
C ALA A 250 30.25 -18.94 1.49
N LYS A 251 29.42 -18.86 0.44
CA LYS A 251 29.50 -19.78 -0.72
C LYS A 251 30.82 -19.63 -1.47
N GLN A 252 31.32 -18.42 -1.61
CA GLN A 252 32.59 -18.17 -2.28
C GLN A 252 33.77 -18.74 -1.49
N ALA A 253 33.78 -18.57 -0.17
CA ALA A 253 34.75 -19.18 0.72
C ALA A 253 34.70 -20.72 0.69
N GLU A 254 33.51 -21.32 0.62
CA GLU A 254 33.36 -22.78 0.43
C GLU A 254 33.89 -23.24 -0.93
N THR A 255 33.61 -22.53 -2.01
CA THR A 255 34.13 -22.87 -3.34
C THR A 255 35.65 -22.73 -3.41
N ASP A 256 36.22 -21.71 -2.78
CA ASP A 256 37.66 -21.48 -2.74
C ASP A 256 38.37 -22.53 -1.88
N ALA A 257 37.76 -22.95 -0.76
CA ALA A 257 38.22 -24.07 0.06
C ALA A 257 38.13 -25.43 -0.67
N ALA A 258 37.10 -25.63 -1.50
CA ALA A 258 36.98 -26.81 -2.33
C ALA A 258 37.99 -26.83 -3.50
N LEU A 259 38.33 -25.65 -4.04
CA LEU A 259 39.32 -25.51 -5.11
C LEU A 259 40.75 -25.76 -4.59
N THR A 260 41.09 -25.20 -3.43
CA THR A 260 42.38 -25.45 -2.76
C THR A 260 42.56 -26.94 -2.42
N ASN A 261 41.54 -27.60 -1.85
CA ASN A 261 41.58 -29.04 -1.62
C ASN A 261 41.76 -29.88 -2.90
N LYS A 262 41.23 -29.45 -4.04
CA LYS A 262 41.44 -30.12 -5.33
C LYS A 262 42.86 -29.88 -5.88
N LEU A 263 43.38 -28.67 -5.71
CA LEU A 263 44.75 -28.31 -6.08
C LEU A 263 45.79 -29.08 -5.27
N ASP A 264 45.59 -29.22 -3.96
CA ASP A 264 46.48 -29.99 -3.08
C ASP A 264 46.50 -31.49 -3.46
N LYS A 265 45.35 -32.06 -3.84
CA LYS A 265 45.27 -33.44 -4.34
C LYS A 265 46.00 -33.62 -5.67
N LEU A 266 45.94 -32.64 -6.57
CA LEU A 266 46.65 -32.66 -7.85
C LEU A 266 48.17 -32.48 -7.67
N ALA A 267 48.61 -31.71 -6.67
CA ALA A 267 50.02 -31.54 -6.35
C ALA A 267 50.65 -32.75 -5.62
N SER A 268 49.81 -33.65 -5.06
CA SER A 268 50.24 -34.88 -4.39
C SER A 268 50.34 -36.12 -5.31
N LEU A 269 50.06 -35.97 -6.60
CA LEU A 269 50.24 -36.97 -7.66
C LEU A 269 51.54 -36.71 -8.43
#